data_AF-A0A9W8LY44-F1
#
_entry.id   AF-A0A9W8LY44-F1
#
_cell.length_a   1.000
_cell.length_b   1.000
_cell.length_c   1.000
_cell.angle_alpha   90.00
_cell.angle_beta   90.00
_cell.angle_gamma   90.00
#
_symmetry.space_group_name_H-M   'P 1'
#
loop_
_entity.id
_entity.type
_entity.pdbx_description
1 polymer ?
#
loop_
_entity_poly.entity_id
_entity_poly.type
_entity_poly.pdbx_seq_one_letter_code
_entity_poly.pdbx_strand_id
1 'polypeptide(L)'
;MRQDPAIAHLSGIYLRIQILGVLPWSIFEACKRYLQSQEIMRAGTIVIMIVAPFHWINNYVFVRSETYGLGFIGAPIINIVSNWMLVICIVIYACNSRAKETWGGWDRRAFHNMQEYYKLAIPSVITVCAEWICFELLTIGTSYFGANQLAGQAIVLNSMILIFQISNGLGFGTSPRIGNLIGAGKPRQARIAADMSLMASTVIGIAGT
;
A
#
# COMPACT_ATOMS: atom_id res chain seq x y z
N MET A 1 -19.37 -4.56 -21.85
CA MET A 1 -17.90 -4.50 -22.01
C MET A 1 -17.53 -5.20 -23.31
N ARG A 2 -17.16 -4.47 -24.37
CA ARG A 2 -16.68 -5.04 -25.64
C ARG A 2 -15.17 -5.31 -25.56
N GLN A 3 -14.72 -5.98 -24.49
CA GLN A 3 -13.32 -6.34 -24.31
C GLN A 3 -13.02 -7.63 -25.08
N ASP A 4 -11.81 -7.72 -25.63
CA ASP A 4 -11.32 -8.91 -26.32
C ASP A 4 -11.36 -10.13 -25.36
N PRO A 5 -12.04 -11.22 -25.73
CA PRO A 5 -12.12 -12.44 -24.91
C PRO A 5 -10.75 -12.99 -24.49
N ALA A 6 -9.73 -12.82 -25.33
CA ALA A 6 -8.36 -13.26 -25.02
C ALA A 6 -7.76 -12.45 -23.85
N ILE A 7 -7.99 -11.13 -23.83
CA ILE A 7 -7.51 -10.25 -22.77
C ILE A 7 -8.23 -10.58 -21.46
N ALA A 8 -9.55 -10.78 -21.49
CA ALA A 8 -10.33 -11.15 -20.31
C ALA A 8 -9.86 -12.48 -19.70
N HIS A 9 -9.53 -13.47 -20.54
CA HIS A 9 -9.00 -14.75 -20.09
C HIS A 9 -7.61 -14.62 -19.44
N LEU A 10 -6.69 -13.88 -20.07
CA LEU A 10 -5.34 -13.63 -19.55
C LEU A 10 -5.38 -12.86 -18.22
N SER A 11 -6.22 -11.82 -18.12
CA SER A 11 -6.44 -11.09 -16.86
C SER A 11 -6.96 -12.01 -15.75
N GLY A 12 -7.87 -12.93 -16.08
CA GLY A 12 -8.38 -13.93 -15.12
C GLY A 12 -7.28 -14.84 -14.57
N ILE A 13 -6.37 -15.33 -15.43
CA ILE A 13 -5.22 -16.13 -15.00
C ILE A 13 -4.29 -15.31 -14.10
N TYR A 14 -3.97 -14.08 -14.52
CA TYR A 14 -3.11 -13.18 -13.76
C TYR A 14 -3.65 -12.94 -12.35
N LEU A 15 -4.94 -12.59 -12.24
CA LEU A 15 -5.58 -12.32 -10.95
C LEU A 15 -5.58 -13.53 -10.03
N ARG A 16 -5.85 -14.74 -10.56
CA ARG A 16 -5.83 -15.98 -9.76
C ARG A 16 -4.48 -16.24 -9.11
N ILE A 17 -3.40 -15.99 -9.84
CA ILE A 17 -2.04 -16.14 -9.32
C ILE A 17 -1.75 -15.03 -8.30
N GLN A 18 -2.07 -13.78 -8.67
CA GLN A 18 -1.78 -12.59 -7.86
C GLN A 18 -2.47 -12.57 -6.49
N ILE A 19 -3.59 -13.29 -6.32
CA ILE A 19 -4.25 -13.47 -5.00
C ILE A 19 -3.27 -13.98 -3.94
N LEU A 20 -2.34 -14.88 -4.31
CA LEU A 20 -1.33 -15.39 -3.38
C LEU A 20 -0.34 -14.31 -2.92
N GLY A 21 -0.22 -13.21 -3.68
CA GLY A 21 0.63 -12.07 -3.35
C GLY A 21 0.00 -11.07 -2.38
N VAL A 22 -1.31 -11.17 -2.11
CA VAL A 22 -2.03 -10.27 -1.20
C VAL A 22 -1.65 -10.52 0.27
N LEU A 23 -1.46 -11.78 0.65
CA LEU A 23 -1.06 -12.14 2.00
C LEU A 23 0.31 -11.54 2.39
N PRO A 24 1.41 -11.75 1.64
CA PRO A 24 2.70 -11.17 2.01
C PRO A 24 2.68 -9.64 1.98
N TRP A 25 1.96 -9.04 1.04
CA TRP A 25 1.77 -7.58 1.02
C TRP A 25 1.09 -7.06 2.30
N SER A 26 0.03 -7.74 2.76
CA SER A 26 -0.67 -7.37 3.99
C SER A 26 0.22 -7.49 5.23
N ILE A 27 1.03 -8.55 5.30
CA ILE A 27 2.01 -8.74 6.39
C ILE A 27 3.05 -7.62 6.37
N PHE A 28 3.58 -7.29 5.19
CA PHE A 28 4.55 -6.21 5.03
C PHE A 28 3.98 -4.86 5.48
N GLU A 29 2.77 -4.51 5.04
CA GLU A 29 2.10 -3.28 5.47
C GLU A 29 1.89 -3.26 6.99
N ALA A 30 1.42 -4.35 7.60
CA ALA A 30 1.24 -4.44 9.05
C ALA A 30 2.56 -4.22 9.81
N CYS A 31 3.64 -4.91 9.41
CA CYS A 31 4.97 -4.74 10.00
C CYS A 31 5.51 -3.32 9.79
N LYS A 32 5.32 -2.74 8.60
CA LYS A 32 5.73 -1.36 8.31
C LYS A 32 4.98 -0.37 9.21
N ARG A 33 3.68 -0.54 9.41
CA ARG A 33 2.88 0.32 10.31
C ARG A 33 3.32 0.20 11.77
N TYR A 34 3.64 -1.01 12.21
CA TYR A 34 4.20 -1.26 13.55
C TYR A 34 5.56 -0.54 13.78
N LEU A 35 6.41 -0.48 12.75
CA LEU A 35 7.67 0.29 12.83
C LEU A 35 7.41 1.80 12.79
N GLN A 36 6.46 2.25 11.96
CA GLN A 36 6.07 3.66 11.88
C GLN A 36 5.44 4.19 13.18
N SER A 37 4.65 3.38 13.90
CA SER A 37 4.13 3.75 15.22
C SER A 37 5.22 3.91 16.27
N GLN A 38 6.40 3.32 16.05
CA GLN A 38 7.58 3.51 16.91
C GLN A 38 8.51 4.63 16.43
N GLU A 39 8.02 5.49 15.51
CA GLU A 39 8.77 6.58 14.88
C GLU A 39 9.94 6.10 13.98
N ILE A 40 9.98 4.82 13.62
CA ILE A 40 11.01 4.23 12.74
C ILE A 40 10.55 4.31 11.28
N MET A 41 10.40 5.54 10.79
CA MET A 41 9.77 5.81 9.48
C MET A 41 10.61 5.34 8.28
N ARG A 42 11.93 5.23 8.44
CA ARG A 42 12.88 4.89 7.36
C ARG A 42 12.88 3.42 6.96
N ALA A 43 12.34 2.53 7.81
CA ALA A 43 12.43 1.09 7.60
C ALA A 43 11.83 0.65 6.26
N GLY A 44 10.62 1.14 5.94
CA GLY A 44 9.95 0.83 4.67
C GLY A 44 10.76 1.30 3.46
N THR A 45 11.32 2.52 3.51
CA THR A 45 12.14 3.06 2.42
C THR A 45 13.40 2.24 2.18
N ILE A 46 14.12 1.88 3.25
CA ILE A 46 15.35 1.08 3.14
C ILE A 46 15.05 -0.30 2.54
N VAL A 47 13.99 -0.96 3.03
CA VAL A 47 13.59 -2.29 2.51
C VAL A 47 13.20 -2.22 1.03
N ILE A 48 12.44 -1.21 0.63
CA ILE A 48 12.05 -1.03 -0.78
C ILE A 48 13.28 -0.71 -1.65
N MET A 49 14.22 0.11 -1.18
CA MET A 49 15.46 0.40 -1.92
C MET A 49 16.32 -0.85 -2.16
N ILE A 50 16.29 -1.82 -1.23
CA ILE A 50 16.98 -3.10 -1.41
C ILE A 50 16.19 -3.99 -2.38
N VAL A 51 14.88 -4.10 -2.21
CA VAL A 51 14.05 -5.04 -2.97
C VAL A 51 13.79 -4.60 -4.41
N ALA A 52 13.67 -3.30 -4.68
CA ALA A 52 13.33 -2.78 -6.01
C ALA A 52 14.34 -3.17 -7.11
N PRO A 53 15.68 -3.08 -6.90
CA PRO A 53 16.65 -3.59 -7.87
C PRO A 53 16.49 -5.07 -8.17
N PHE A 54 16.29 -5.91 -7.14
CA PHE A 54 16.05 -7.34 -7.35
C PHE A 54 14.75 -7.60 -8.10
N HIS A 55 13.69 -6.86 -7.79
CA HIS A 55 12.43 -6.95 -8.52
C HIS A 55 12.62 -6.62 -10.00
N TRP A 56 13.35 -5.55 -10.31
CA TRP A 56 13.63 -5.13 -11.68
C TRP A 56 14.49 -6.17 -12.44
N ILE A 57 15.57 -6.66 -11.82
CA ILE A 57 16.42 -7.70 -12.42
C ILE A 57 15.61 -8.98 -12.67
N ASN A 58 14.85 -9.43 -11.68
CA ASN A 58 14.01 -10.62 -11.83
C ASN A 58 12.97 -10.44 -12.93
N ASN A 59 12.33 -9.27 -13.00
CA ASN A 59 11.37 -8.98 -14.07
C ASN A 59 12.04 -9.05 -15.45
N TYR A 60 13.22 -8.44 -15.60
CA TYR A 60 13.98 -8.52 -16.84
C TYR A 60 14.36 -9.97 -17.19
N VAL A 61 14.91 -10.73 -16.24
CA VAL A 61 15.37 -12.11 -16.51
C VAL A 61 14.21 -13.06 -16.79
N PHE A 62 13.15 -13.05 -15.98
CA PHE A 62 12.10 -14.08 -16.05
C PHE A 62 10.93 -13.72 -16.98
N VAL A 63 10.73 -12.44 -17.31
CA VAL A 63 9.67 -12.01 -18.25
C VAL A 63 10.21 -11.77 -19.65
N ARG A 64 11.42 -11.18 -19.79
CA ARG A 64 11.98 -10.78 -21.09
C ARG A 64 12.88 -11.84 -21.73
N SER A 65 13.54 -12.70 -20.95
CA SER A 65 14.50 -13.67 -21.50
C SER A 65 13.81 -14.80 -22.26
N GLU A 66 14.27 -15.11 -23.47
CA GLU A 66 13.75 -16.18 -24.33
C GLU A 66 14.12 -17.59 -23.82
N THR A 67 15.10 -17.72 -22.92
CA THR A 67 15.64 -19.02 -22.45
C THR A 67 14.98 -19.54 -21.17
N TYR A 68 14.57 -18.65 -20.27
CA TYR A 68 13.93 -18.96 -18.97
C TYR A 68 12.55 -18.30 -18.85
N GLY A 69 12.05 -17.72 -19.94
CA GLY A 69 10.88 -16.85 -19.97
C GLY A 69 9.61 -17.57 -19.56
N LEU A 70 9.12 -17.28 -18.36
CA LEU A 70 7.76 -17.65 -17.92
C LEU A 70 6.69 -16.81 -18.64
N GLY A 71 7.10 -15.92 -19.55
CA GLY A 71 6.23 -15.05 -20.34
C GLY A 71 5.32 -14.20 -19.46
N PHE A 72 4.06 -14.06 -19.87
CA PHE A 72 3.03 -13.31 -19.14
C PHE A 72 2.81 -13.80 -17.69
N ILE A 73 2.95 -15.11 -17.44
CA ILE A 73 2.75 -15.73 -16.12
C ILE A 73 3.93 -15.43 -15.17
N GLY A 74 5.10 -15.09 -15.71
CA GLY A 74 6.27 -14.69 -14.92
C GLY A 74 6.01 -13.42 -14.10
N ALA A 75 5.28 -12.45 -14.65
CA ALA A 75 5.02 -11.17 -14.00
C ALA A 75 4.34 -11.30 -12.62
N PRO A 76 3.18 -11.99 -12.45
CA PRO A 76 2.56 -12.15 -11.15
C PRO A 76 3.39 -13.01 -10.19
N ILE A 77 4.14 -14.01 -10.69
CA ILE A 77 5.03 -14.85 -9.85
C ILE A 77 6.15 -14.01 -9.24
N ILE A 78 6.84 -13.20 -10.04
CA ILE A 78 7.93 -12.33 -9.57
C ILE A 78 7.40 -11.32 -8.55
N ASN A 79 6.18 -10.82 -8.76
CA ASN A 79 5.53 -9.93 -7.80
C ASN A 79 5.31 -10.62 -6.45
N ILE A 80 4.80 -11.85 -6.44
CA ILE A 80 4.64 -12.65 -5.21
C ILE A 80 5.98 -12.87 -4.51
N VAL A 81 7.02 -13.28 -5.25
CA VAL A 81 8.37 -13.49 -4.71
C VAL A 81 8.92 -12.20 -4.10
N SER A 82 8.72 -11.07 -4.77
CA SER A 82 9.20 -9.77 -4.30
C SER A 82 8.44 -9.31 -3.06
N ASN A 83 7.12 -9.57 -2.97
CA ASN A 83 6.33 -9.31 -1.77
C ASN A 83 6.82 -10.14 -0.59
N TRP A 84 7.17 -11.41 -0.80
CA TRP A 84 7.79 -12.23 0.26
C TRP A 84 9.16 -11.69 0.67
N MET A 85 9.96 -11.22 -0.27
CA MET A 85 11.25 -10.60 0.03
C MET A 85 11.08 -9.31 0.85
N LEU A 86 10.07 -8.49 0.56
CA LEU A 86 9.71 -7.33 1.39
C LEU A 86 9.40 -7.75 2.85
N VAL A 87 8.62 -8.83 3.04
CA VAL A 87 8.30 -9.38 4.37
C VAL A 87 9.58 -9.83 5.09
N ILE A 88 10.44 -10.58 4.42
CA ILE A 88 11.68 -11.08 5.02
C ILE A 88 12.58 -9.90 5.44
N CYS A 89 12.80 -8.94 4.54
CA CYS A 89 13.64 -7.77 4.81
C CYS A 89 13.10 -6.90 5.94
N ILE A 90 11.77 -6.65 6.00
CA ILE A 90 11.19 -5.82 7.07
C ILE A 90 11.22 -6.53 8.43
N VAL A 91 11.04 -7.86 8.46
CA VAL A 91 11.14 -8.65 9.69
C VAL A 91 12.59 -8.67 10.20
N ILE A 92 13.58 -8.89 9.32
CA ILE A 92 15.00 -8.80 9.68
C ILE A 92 15.33 -7.41 10.23
N TYR A 93 14.85 -6.36 9.57
CA TYR A 93 15.05 -4.99 10.04
C TYR A 93 14.40 -4.76 11.42
N ALA A 94 13.18 -5.25 11.63
CA ALA A 94 12.49 -5.13 12.92
C ALA A 94 13.23 -5.86 14.05
N CYS A 95 13.74 -7.06 13.80
CA CYS A 95 14.49 -7.86 14.77
C CYS A 95 15.82 -7.22 15.19
N ASN A 96 16.45 -6.45 14.29
CA ASN A 96 17.74 -5.77 14.54
C ASN A 96 17.58 -4.32 15.03
N SER A 97 16.35 -3.83 15.15
CA SER A 97 16.05 -2.47 15.57
C SER A 97 15.52 -2.40 17.00
N ARG A 98 15.37 -1.18 17.53
CA ARG A 98 14.75 -0.90 18.83
C ARG A 98 13.33 -1.44 18.95
N ALA A 99 12.70 -1.75 17.81
CA ALA A 99 11.40 -2.41 17.76
C ALA A 99 11.34 -3.75 18.51
N LYS A 100 12.48 -4.43 18.67
CA LYS A 100 12.55 -5.67 19.46
C LYS A 100 12.20 -5.45 20.94
N GLU A 101 12.45 -4.26 21.49
CA GLU A 101 12.18 -3.93 22.90
C GLU A 101 10.69 -3.89 23.21
N THR A 102 9.85 -3.59 22.21
CA THR A 102 8.38 -3.51 22.36
C THR A 102 7.67 -4.79 21.93
N TRP A 103 8.42 -5.78 21.44
CA TRP A 103 7.87 -7.06 21.01
C TRP A 103 7.59 -7.97 22.22
N GLY A 104 6.32 -8.08 22.61
CA GLY A 104 5.86 -8.89 23.75
C GLY A 104 5.81 -10.41 23.50
N GLY A 105 6.31 -10.89 22.35
CA GLY A 105 6.25 -12.30 21.97
C GLY A 105 4.89 -12.74 21.41
N TRP A 106 4.78 -14.03 21.13
CA TRP A 106 3.55 -14.65 20.66
C TRP A 106 2.65 -14.96 21.85
N ASP A 107 1.72 -14.06 22.15
CA ASP A 107 0.78 -14.23 23.25
C ASP A 107 -0.66 -13.98 22.80
N ARG A 108 -1.59 -14.81 23.28
CA ARG A 108 -3.03 -14.62 23.04
C ARG A 108 -3.57 -13.34 23.67
N ARG A 109 -2.85 -12.75 24.64
CA ARG A 109 -3.12 -11.39 25.16
C ARG A 109 -3.17 -10.35 24.06
N ALA A 110 -2.46 -10.54 22.93
CA ALA A 110 -2.54 -9.66 21.78
C ALA A 110 -3.96 -9.57 21.19
N PHE A 111 -4.81 -10.59 21.35
CA PHE A 111 -6.19 -10.59 20.85
C PHE A 111 -7.21 -10.08 21.89
N HIS A 112 -6.76 -9.71 23.09
CA HIS A 112 -7.64 -9.20 24.14
C HIS A 112 -8.03 -7.74 23.86
N ASN A 113 -9.28 -7.35 24.17
CA ASN A 113 -9.82 -6.00 23.98
C ASN A 113 -9.78 -5.44 22.53
N MET A 114 -9.83 -6.31 21.51
CA MET A 114 -9.86 -5.92 20.10
C MET A 114 -11.15 -5.20 19.67
N GLN A 115 -12.17 -5.09 20.53
CA GLN A 115 -13.44 -4.44 20.21
C GLN A 115 -13.25 -2.97 19.81
N GLU A 116 -12.42 -2.22 20.53
CA GLU A 116 -12.13 -0.81 20.19
C GLU A 116 -11.37 -0.68 18.87
N TYR A 117 -10.45 -1.62 18.60
CA TYR A 117 -9.77 -1.68 17.30
C TYR A 117 -10.77 -1.90 16.17
N TYR A 118 -11.69 -2.86 16.30
CA TYR A 118 -12.68 -3.15 15.27
C TYR A 118 -13.70 -2.02 15.07
N LYS A 119 -14.09 -1.31 16.13
CA LYS A 119 -14.95 -0.12 16.04
C LYS A 119 -14.37 0.98 15.17
N LEU A 120 -13.04 1.09 15.09
CA LEU A 120 -12.35 2.05 14.23
C LEU A 120 -11.99 1.45 12.87
N ALA A 121 -11.54 0.19 12.83
CA ALA A 121 -11.08 -0.46 11.62
C ALA A 121 -12.22 -0.76 10.64
N ILE A 122 -13.38 -1.24 11.11
CA ILE A 122 -14.50 -1.62 10.23
C ILE A 122 -15.04 -0.41 9.45
N PRO A 123 -15.40 0.73 10.09
CA PRO A 123 -15.86 1.91 9.35
C PRO A 123 -14.81 2.46 8.39
N SER A 124 -13.53 2.40 8.79
CA SER A 124 -12.41 2.83 7.93
C SER A 124 -12.32 1.98 6.67
N VAL A 125 -12.36 0.65 6.80
CA VAL A 125 -12.36 -0.28 5.66
C VAL A 125 -13.57 -0.04 4.75
N ILE A 126 -14.77 0.12 5.33
CA ILE A 126 -15.99 0.37 4.54
C ILE A 126 -15.85 1.66 3.73
N THR A 127 -15.34 2.73 4.33
CA THR A 127 -15.18 4.04 3.68
C THR A 127 -14.20 3.95 2.51
N VAL A 128 -13.04 3.33 2.73
CA VAL A 128 -12.03 3.14 1.67
C VAL A 128 -12.57 2.23 0.57
N CYS A 129 -13.22 1.11 0.91
CA CYS A 129 -13.81 0.22 -0.09
C CYS A 129 -14.90 0.91 -0.91
N ALA A 130 -15.77 1.70 -0.28
CA ALA A 130 -16.81 2.45 -0.97
C ALA A 130 -16.20 3.47 -1.94
N GLU A 131 -15.15 4.18 -1.54
CA GLU A 131 -14.41 5.10 -2.39
C GLU A 131 -13.85 4.41 -3.64
N TRP A 132 -13.15 3.27 -3.48
CA TRP A 132 -12.61 2.51 -4.60
C TRP A 132 -13.70 1.95 -5.53
N ILE A 133 -14.81 1.45 -4.96
CA ILE A 133 -15.95 0.98 -5.76
C ILE A 133 -16.53 2.11 -6.61
N CYS A 134 -16.62 3.33 -6.09
CA CYS A 134 -17.08 4.48 -6.87
C CYS A 134 -16.18 4.75 -8.09
N PHE A 135 -14.84 4.69 -7.93
CA PHE A 135 -13.92 4.84 -9.08
C PHE A 135 -14.04 3.71 -10.11
N GLU A 136 -14.26 2.48 -9.66
CA GLU A 136 -14.52 1.35 -10.56
C GLU A 136 -15.84 1.51 -11.32
N LEU A 137 -16.91 1.93 -10.64
CA LEU A 137 -18.20 2.21 -11.28
C LEU A 137 -18.09 3.33 -12.32
N LEU A 138 -17.34 4.39 -12.03
CA LEU A 138 -17.05 5.45 -13.00
C LEU A 138 -16.28 4.90 -14.21
N THR A 139 -15.26 4.08 -13.98
CA THR A 139 -14.47 3.45 -15.05
C THR A 139 -15.35 2.55 -15.92
N ILE A 140 -16.16 1.69 -15.30
CA ILE A 140 -17.14 0.85 -16.00
C ILE A 140 -18.12 1.71 -16.80
N GLY A 141 -18.62 2.81 -16.22
CA GLY A 141 -19.46 3.78 -16.91
C GLY A 141 -18.79 4.36 -18.16
N THR A 142 -17.55 4.85 -18.03
CA THR A 142 -16.77 5.39 -19.16
C THR A 142 -16.50 4.35 -20.25
N SER A 143 -16.41 3.06 -19.88
CA SER A 143 -16.19 1.97 -20.84
C SER A 143 -17.31 1.80 -21.86
N TYR A 144 -18.51 2.32 -21.59
CA TYR A 144 -19.64 2.28 -22.54
C TYR A 144 -19.57 3.37 -23.61
N PHE A 145 -18.82 4.46 -23.38
CA PHE A 145 -18.77 5.62 -24.29
C PHE A 145 -17.75 5.47 -25.43
N GLY A 146 -16.88 4.45 -25.37
CA GLY A 146 -15.90 4.16 -26.40
C GLY A 146 -14.47 4.06 -25.85
N ALA A 147 -13.56 3.55 -26.69
CA ALA A 147 -12.17 3.31 -26.30
C ALA A 147 -11.41 4.60 -25.98
N ASN A 148 -11.68 5.70 -26.69
CA ASN A 148 -11.02 6.98 -26.48
C ASN A 148 -11.37 7.59 -25.12
N GLN A 149 -12.64 7.50 -24.72
CA GLN A 149 -13.13 7.99 -23.43
C GLN A 149 -12.57 7.15 -22.29
N LEU A 150 -12.52 5.82 -22.44
CA LEU A 150 -11.91 4.93 -21.46
C LEU A 150 -10.41 5.20 -21.30
N ALA A 151 -9.69 5.43 -22.40
CA ALA A 151 -8.27 5.80 -22.35
C ALA A 151 -8.06 7.15 -21.65
N GLY A 152 -8.91 8.14 -21.94
CA GLY A 152 -8.90 9.44 -21.24
C GLY A 152 -9.13 9.30 -19.73
N GLN A 153 -10.13 8.51 -19.34
CA GLN A 153 -10.41 8.19 -17.93
C GLN A 153 -9.20 7.54 -17.25
N ALA A 154 -8.52 6.60 -17.92
CA ALA A 154 -7.33 5.97 -17.38
C ALA A 154 -6.19 6.97 -17.14
N ILE A 155 -5.97 7.92 -18.05
CA ILE A 155 -4.96 8.98 -17.88
C ILE A 155 -5.29 9.86 -16.68
N VAL A 156 -6.56 10.28 -16.55
CA VAL A 156 -7.04 11.11 -15.44
C VAL A 156 -6.87 10.38 -14.10
N LEU A 157 -7.29 9.11 -14.02
CA LEU A 157 -7.15 8.31 -12.80
C LEU A 157 -5.68 8.11 -12.41
N ASN A 158 -4.79 7.81 -13.36
CA ASN A 158 -3.36 7.67 -13.05
C ASN A 158 -2.75 8.99 -12.55
N SER A 159 -3.13 10.12 -13.16
CA SER A 159 -2.68 11.45 -12.72
C SER A 159 -3.16 11.76 -11.31
N MET A 160 -4.44 11.48 -11.01
CA MET A 160 -5.02 11.64 -9.68
C MET A 160 -4.31 10.77 -8.64
N ILE A 161 -4.03 9.50 -8.95
CA ILE A 161 -3.33 8.60 -8.03
C ILE A 161 -1.94 9.14 -7.68
N LEU A 162 -1.19 9.69 -8.64
CA LEU A 162 0.14 10.27 -8.38
C LEU A 162 0.09 11.42 -7.38
N ILE A 163 -0.87 12.33 -7.53
CA ILE A 163 -1.07 13.46 -6.60
C ILE A 163 -1.51 12.93 -5.23
N PHE A 164 -2.38 11.93 -5.20
CA PHE A 164 -2.88 11.34 -3.96
C PHE A 164 -1.78 10.65 -3.15
N GLN A 165 -0.78 10.04 -3.79
CA GLN A 165 0.34 9.39 -3.09
C GLN A 165 1.17 10.37 -2.25
N ILE A 166 1.31 11.62 -2.70
CA ILE A 166 2.02 12.66 -1.94
C ILE A 166 1.27 12.95 -0.63
N SER A 167 -0.05 13.12 -0.73
CA SER A 167 -0.91 13.38 0.42
C SER A 167 -0.95 12.19 1.40
N ASN A 168 -1.03 10.96 0.88
CA ASN A 168 -0.96 9.76 1.70
C ASN A 168 0.37 9.63 2.44
N GLY A 169 1.49 9.97 1.79
CA GLY A 169 2.81 9.96 2.40
C GLY A 169 2.88 10.85 3.64
N LEU A 170 2.30 12.05 3.56
CA LEU A 170 2.18 12.96 4.70
C LEU A 170 1.33 12.32 5.82
N GLY A 171 0.16 11.79 5.47
CA GLY A 171 -0.74 11.13 6.43
C GLY A 171 -0.09 9.96 7.17
N PHE A 172 0.66 9.10 6.47
CA PHE A 172 1.37 7.96 7.08
C PHE A 172 2.47 8.39 8.05
N GLY A 173 3.09 9.56 7.87
CA GLY A 173 4.08 10.10 8.80
C GLY A 173 3.44 10.84 9.98
N THR A 174 2.39 11.63 9.74
CA THR A 174 1.81 12.48 10.78
C THR A 174 0.85 11.73 11.70
N SER A 175 0.07 10.78 11.18
CA SER A 175 -0.93 10.05 11.97
C SER A 175 -0.31 9.28 13.16
N PRO A 176 0.76 8.48 12.99
CA PRO A 176 1.37 7.78 14.12
C PRO A 176 2.01 8.77 15.11
N ARG A 177 2.61 9.86 14.61
CA ARG A 177 3.21 10.89 15.45
C ARG A 177 2.19 11.60 16.35
N ILE A 178 1.03 11.98 15.79
CA ILE A 178 -0.06 12.59 16.56
C ILE A 178 -0.56 11.60 17.63
N GLY A 179 -0.76 10.34 17.25
CA GLY A 179 -1.15 9.28 18.18
C GLY A 179 -0.16 9.12 19.35
N ASN A 180 1.14 9.08 19.04
CA ASN A 180 2.20 8.97 20.05
C ASN A 180 2.23 10.19 21.00
N LEU A 181 2.05 11.40 20.49
CA LEU A 181 2.03 12.63 21.30
C LEU A 181 0.82 12.69 22.23
N ILE A 182 -0.35 12.24 21.76
CA ILE A 182 -1.55 12.12 22.59
C ILE A 182 -1.32 11.07 23.68
N GLY A 183 -0.81 9.89 23.32
CA GLY A 183 -0.51 8.81 24.26
C GLY A 183 0.56 9.19 25.31
N ALA A 184 1.50 10.07 24.94
CA ALA A 184 2.51 10.60 25.84
C ALA A 184 2.02 11.77 26.74
N GLY A 185 0.74 12.12 26.70
CA GLY A 185 0.17 13.21 27.50
C GLY A 185 0.60 14.61 27.04
N LYS A 186 0.97 14.78 25.76
CA LYS A 186 1.44 16.05 25.19
C LYS A 186 0.44 16.65 24.18
N PRO A 187 -0.78 17.03 24.61
CA PRO A 187 -1.86 17.45 23.70
C PRO A 187 -1.52 18.72 22.90
N ARG A 188 -0.75 19.66 23.48
CA ARG A 188 -0.31 20.87 22.76
C ARG A 188 0.60 20.53 21.57
N GLN A 189 1.53 19.60 21.75
CA GLN A 189 2.42 19.17 20.67
C GLN A 189 1.65 18.36 19.62
N ALA A 190 0.70 17.53 20.04
CA ALA A 190 -0.19 16.80 19.13
C ALA A 190 -1.01 17.76 18.25
N ARG A 191 -1.56 18.83 18.84
CA ARG A 191 -2.30 19.87 18.10
C ARG A 191 -1.42 20.57 17.07
N ILE A 192 -0.22 21.00 17.45
CA ILE A 192 0.72 21.63 16.50
C ILE A 192 1.06 20.67 15.36
N ALA A 193 1.29 19.39 15.65
CA ALA A 193 1.57 18.40 14.61
C ALA A 193 0.37 18.19 13.66
N ALA A 194 -0.86 18.23 14.18
CA ALA A 194 -2.09 18.17 13.39
C ALA A 194 -2.27 19.41 12.52
N ASP A 195 -2.14 20.62 13.09
CA ASP A 195 -2.30 21.88 12.39
C ASP A 195 -1.27 22.01 11.24
N MET A 196 0.00 21.66 11.51
CA MET A 196 1.05 21.65 10.50
C MET A 196 0.78 20.64 9.38
N SER A 197 0.25 19.46 9.73
CA SER A 197 -0.13 18.45 8.72
C SER A 197 -1.29 18.95 7.85
N LEU A 198 -2.29 19.61 8.45
CA LEU A 198 -3.41 20.19 7.73
C LEU A 198 -2.97 21.30 6.78
N MET A 199 -2.11 22.21 7.26
CA MET A 199 -1.53 23.27 6.42
C MET A 199 -0.74 22.70 5.26
N ALA A 200 0.15 21.73 5.52
CA ALA A 200 0.94 21.09 4.47
C ALA A 200 0.04 20.35 3.45
N SER A 201 -0.98 19.64 3.91
CA SER A 201 -1.97 18.97 3.03
C SER A 201 -2.73 19.97 2.18
N THR A 202 -3.11 21.11 2.74
CA THR A 202 -3.82 22.18 2.02
C THR A 202 -2.94 22.81 0.93
N VAL A 203 -1.67 23.09 1.24
CA VAL A 203 -0.71 23.62 0.27
C VAL A 203 -0.47 22.63 -0.87
N ILE A 204 -0.28 21.34 -0.55
CA ILE A 204 -0.11 20.29 -1.57
C ILE A 204 -1.37 20.15 -2.42
N GLY A 205 -2.56 20.21 -1.79
CA GLY A 205 -3.84 20.16 -2.49
C GLY A 205 -4.00 21.31 -3.48
N ILE A 206 -3.73 22.55 -3.07
CA ILE A 206 -3.80 23.73 -3.93
C ILE A 206 -2.75 23.69 -5.05
N ALA A 207 -1.53 23.21 -4.76
CA ALA A 207 -0.48 23.09 -5.77
C ALA A 207 -0.71 21.95 -6.76
N GLY A 208 -1.54 20.96 -6.39
CA GLY A 208 -1.89 19.80 -7.21
C GLY A 208 -3.16 19.95 -8.04
N THR A 209 -3.98 20.99 -7.81
CA THR A 209 -5.13 21.40 -8.63
C THR A 209 -4.73 22.40 -9.70
#